data_AF-R5A877-F1
#
_entry.id   AF-R5A877-F1
#
_cell.length_a   1.000
_cell.length_b   1.000
_cell.length_c   1.000
_cell.angle_alpha   90.00
_cell.angle_beta   90.00
_cell.angle_gamma   90.00
#
_symmetry.space_group_name_H-M   'P 1'
#
loop_
_entity.id
_entity.type
_entity.pdbx_description
1 polymer ?
#
loop_
_entity_poly.entity_id
_entity_poly.type
_entity_poly.pdbx_seq_one_letter_code
_entity_poly.pdbx_strand_id
1 'polypeptide(L)'
;MAFADKCWPAFPSQFGFEPCYVNSRLATRGIPVACEVDIYGALSEYIGMCISGDTVTLLDINNSVPASMYEAQIKGKFDYDYKLTDTFMGFHCGNTPSCKLCADRAVKYQLIQHRLLEPAGSDPDFTRGTLEGDIAPGEITFYRLQSTADGQLRCYVAEGEVLPVPTCSFGGIGVFAIPEMGRFYRHILVEKRYPHHGAVAFGHYGKLLFELFKILGIQDIGFNQPKGMLYKTENPFC
;
A
#
# COMPACT_ATOMS: atom_id res chain seq x y z
N MET A 1 -2.16 17.96 9.08
CA MET A 1 -1.28 18.42 7.99
C MET A 1 -0.82 17.19 7.23
N ALA A 2 -0.79 17.24 5.90
CA ALA A 2 -0.32 16.13 5.06
C ALA A 2 0.58 16.69 3.96
N PHE A 3 1.60 15.92 3.56
CA PHE A 3 2.53 16.30 2.50
C PHE A 3 2.48 15.29 1.35
N ALA A 4 2.71 15.78 0.14
CA ALA A 4 2.99 14.95 -1.04
C ALA A 4 4.31 15.46 -1.62
N ASP A 5 5.38 14.69 -1.47
CA ASP A 5 6.73 15.16 -1.74
C ASP A 5 7.37 14.45 -2.94
N LYS A 6 8.31 15.15 -3.59
CA LYS A 6 9.14 14.55 -4.63
C LYS A 6 10.30 13.81 -3.96
N CYS A 7 9.98 12.65 -3.38
CA CYS A 7 10.89 11.81 -2.60
C CYS A 7 12.15 11.42 -3.37
N TRP A 8 12.05 11.25 -4.69
CA TRP A 8 13.14 11.04 -5.63
C TRP A 8 12.79 11.75 -6.96
N PRO A 9 13.76 12.32 -7.71
CA PRO A 9 15.16 12.55 -7.37
C PRO A 9 15.44 13.78 -6.51
N ALA A 10 14.42 14.58 -6.18
CA ALA A 10 14.67 15.88 -5.57
C ALA A 10 15.24 15.76 -4.16
N PHE A 11 14.66 14.92 -3.28
CA PHE A 11 15.06 14.88 -1.88
C PHE A 11 16.55 14.53 -1.68
N PRO A 12 17.09 13.42 -2.23
CA PRO A 12 18.50 13.09 -2.00
C PRO A 12 19.46 14.08 -2.64
N SER A 13 19.08 14.67 -3.79
CA SER A 13 19.91 15.71 -4.43
C SER A 13 20.09 16.97 -3.57
N GLN A 14 19.12 17.28 -2.70
CA GLN A 14 19.13 18.47 -1.84
C GLN A 14 19.63 18.18 -0.43
N PHE A 15 19.32 17.00 0.10
CA PHE A 15 19.55 16.66 1.50
C PHE A 15 20.62 15.57 1.72
N GLY A 16 21.07 14.88 0.67
CA GLY A 16 22.13 13.87 0.73
C GLY A 16 21.69 12.51 1.31
N PHE A 17 20.38 12.24 1.39
CA PHE A 17 19.82 10.95 1.82
C PHE A 17 18.36 10.80 1.37
N GLU A 18 17.83 9.59 1.43
CA GLU A 18 16.45 9.20 1.13
C GLU A 18 15.48 9.57 2.26
N PRO A 19 14.30 10.11 1.96
CA PRO A 19 13.41 10.68 2.98
C PRO A 19 12.70 9.64 3.86
N CYS A 20 12.75 8.36 3.50
CA CYS A 20 11.89 7.31 4.06
C CYS A 20 11.87 7.28 5.60
N TYR A 21 13.02 7.29 6.27
CA TYR A 21 13.07 7.30 7.74
C TYR A 21 12.45 8.57 8.35
N VAL A 22 12.65 9.73 7.73
CA VAL A 22 12.08 11.01 8.19
C VAL A 22 10.57 10.99 7.99
N ASN A 23 10.09 10.55 6.83
CA ASN A 23 8.66 10.43 6.52
C ASN A 23 7.98 9.45 7.50
N SER A 24 8.63 8.33 7.80
CA SER A 24 8.18 7.37 8.81
C SER A 24 7.97 8.05 10.17
N ARG A 25 8.92 8.87 10.63
CA ARG A 25 8.78 9.62 11.88
C ARG A 25 7.67 10.67 11.84
N LEU A 26 7.48 11.37 10.72
CA LEU A 26 6.38 12.32 10.56
C LEU A 26 5.03 11.61 10.61
N ALA A 27 4.90 10.46 9.94
CA ALA A 27 3.68 9.65 9.96
C ALA A 27 3.32 9.20 11.38
N THR A 28 4.29 8.76 12.19
CA THR A 28 4.05 8.41 13.62
C THR A 28 3.59 9.58 14.49
N ARG A 29 3.69 10.82 13.99
CA ARG A 29 3.24 12.05 14.65
C ARG A 29 1.95 12.60 14.05
N GLY A 30 1.24 11.82 13.23
CA GLY A 30 0.00 12.22 12.58
C GLY A 30 0.19 13.15 11.38
N ILE A 31 1.38 13.14 10.77
CA ILE A 31 1.69 13.93 9.58
C ILE A 31 2.09 12.97 8.46
N PRO A 32 1.14 12.48 7.64
CA PRO A 32 1.47 11.60 6.53
C PRO A 32 2.26 12.36 5.45
N VAL A 33 3.18 11.65 4.81
CA VAL A 33 4.02 12.15 3.72
C VAL A 33 3.97 11.12 2.60
N ALA A 34 3.14 11.38 1.60
CA ALA A 34 3.03 10.52 0.44
C ALA A 34 4.19 10.80 -0.52
N CYS A 35 4.88 9.74 -0.92
CA CYS A 35 5.93 9.81 -1.92
C CYS A 35 5.37 10.14 -3.31
N GLU A 36 6.29 10.44 -4.23
CA GLU A 36 6.02 10.61 -5.66
C GLU A 36 5.03 11.72 -6.02
N VAL A 37 4.93 12.74 -5.16
CA VAL A 37 3.98 13.86 -5.32
C VAL A 37 2.53 13.36 -5.40
N ASP A 38 2.23 12.25 -4.74
CA ASP A 38 0.89 11.66 -4.75
C ASP A 38 -0.07 12.40 -3.81
N ILE A 39 -0.67 13.49 -4.32
CA ILE A 39 -1.61 14.35 -3.56
C ILE A 39 -2.83 13.56 -3.06
N TYR A 40 -3.38 12.67 -3.89
CA TYR A 40 -4.53 11.84 -3.49
C TYR A 40 -4.12 10.71 -2.54
N GLY A 41 -2.88 10.24 -2.62
CA GLY A 41 -2.25 9.37 -1.63
C GLY A 41 -2.17 10.05 -0.28
N ALA A 42 -1.59 11.25 -0.22
CA ALA A 42 -1.46 12.03 1.02
C ALA A 42 -2.82 12.32 1.67
N LEU A 43 -3.84 12.65 0.86
CA LEU A 43 -5.21 12.85 1.35
C LEU A 43 -5.82 11.54 1.84
N SER A 44 -5.60 10.43 1.14
CA SER A 44 -6.07 9.11 1.57
C SER A 44 -5.43 8.71 2.90
N GLU A 45 -4.11 8.88 3.05
CA GLU A 45 -3.40 8.60 4.31
C GLU A 45 -3.94 9.45 5.46
N TYR A 46 -4.14 10.75 5.23
CA TYR A 46 -4.70 11.64 6.24
C TYR A 46 -6.12 11.24 6.66
N ILE A 47 -6.98 10.89 5.69
CA ILE A 47 -8.33 10.38 5.98
C ILE A 47 -8.27 9.12 6.85
N GLY A 48 -7.40 8.17 6.51
CA GLY A 48 -7.27 6.95 7.30
C GLY A 48 -6.75 7.21 8.70
N MET A 49 -5.76 8.09 8.86
CA MET A 49 -5.26 8.47 10.19
C MET A 49 -6.36 9.09 11.07
N CYS A 50 -7.22 9.92 10.48
CA CYS A 50 -8.38 10.49 11.18
C CYS A 50 -9.41 9.43 11.57
N ILE A 51 -9.60 8.40 10.75
CA ILE A 51 -10.60 7.34 10.99
C ILE A 51 -10.09 6.30 11.98
N SER A 52 -8.84 5.87 11.86
CA SER A 52 -8.25 4.82 12.69
C SER A 52 -7.67 5.33 14.01
N GLY A 53 -7.29 6.62 14.08
CA GLY A 53 -6.47 7.14 15.18
C GLY A 53 -5.05 6.56 15.21
N ASP A 54 -4.62 5.92 14.12
CA ASP A 54 -3.37 5.18 13.99
C ASP A 54 -2.64 5.59 12.70
N THR A 55 -1.38 5.20 12.54
CA THR A 55 -0.61 5.47 11.33
C THR A 55 -1.19 4.72 10.13
N VAL A 56 -1.08 5.31 8.96
CA VAL A 56 -1.42 4.73 7.66
C VAL A 56 -0.16 4.68 6.81
N THR A 57 -0.09 3.75 5.86
CA THR A 57 0.95 3.71 4.85
C THR A 57 0.35 3.67 3.45
N LEU A 58 1.05 4.26 2.49
CA LEU A 58 0.79 4.07 1.06
C LEU A 58 1.67 2.92 0.54
N LEU A 59 1.12 2.02 -0.27
CA LEU A 59 1.85 0.89 -0.88
C LEU A 59 1.50 0.73 -2.35
N ASP A 60 2.47 0.23 -3.10
CA ASP A 60 2.33 -0.27 -4.47
C ASP A 60 1.64 -1.63 -4.50
N ILE A 61 0.72 -1.79 -5.44
CA ILE A 61 0.14 -3.09 -5.82
C ILE A 61 0.73 -3.54 -7.16
N ASN A 62 2.06 -3.71 -7.24
CA ASN A 62 2.73 -4.09 -8.49
C ASN A 62 3.39 -5.47 -8.44
N ASN A 63 3.35 -6.16 -7.30
CA ASN A 63 4.02 -7.44 -7.10
C ASN A 63 3.02 -8.55 -6.76
N SER A 64 3.03 -9.62 -7.53
CA SER A 64 2.26 -10.83 -7.24
C SER A 64 3.03 -11.73 -6.28
N VAL A 65 2.32 -12.43 -5.40
CA VAL A 65 2.92 -13.50 -4.60
C VAL A 65 3.38 -14.63 -5.54
N PRO A 66 4.62 -15.12 -5.43
CA PRO A 66 5.08 -16.26 -6.23
C PRO A 66 4.26 -17.53 -5.94
N ALA A 67 3.92 -18.30 -6.98
CA ALA A 67 3.14 -19.53 -6.82
C ALA A 67 3.78 -20.52 -5.83
N SER A 68 5.11 -20.64 -5.83
CA SER A 68 5.85 -21.47 -4.88
C SER A 68 5.69 -21.01 -3.44
N MET A 69 5.69 -19.70 -3.18
CA MET A 69 5.45 -19.13 -1.86
C MET A 69 4.03 -19.41 -1.39
N TYR A 70 3.04 -19.19 -2.26
CA TYR A 70 1.64 -19.46 -1.96
C TYR A 70 1.37 -20.93 -1.61
N GLU A 71 1.83 -21.87 -2.45
CA GLU A 71 1.63 -23.31 -2.22
C GLU A 71 2.34 -23.77 -0.93
N ALA A 72 3.53 -23.23 -0.64
CA ALA A 72 4.30 -23.64 0.53
C ALA A 72 3.83 -22.98 1.84
N GLN A 73 3.33 -21.74 1.81
CA GLN A 73 3.17 -20.91 3.01
C GLN A 73 1.76 -20.34 3.22
N ILE A 74 0.86 -20.40 2.24
CA ILE A 74 -0.46 -19.75 2.32
C ILE A 74 -1.63 -20.72 2.16
N LYS A 75 -1.60 -21.56 1.14
CA LYS A 75 -2.72 -22.43 0.77
C LYS A 75 -3.17 -23.32 1.92
N GLY A 76 -4.43 -23.20 2.32
CA GLY A 76 -5.05 -24.00 3.39
C GLY A 76 -4.49 -23.77 4.80
N LYS A 77 -3.82 -22.65 5.05
CA LYS A 77 -3.18 -22.32 6.35
C LYS A 77 -3.85 -21.19 7.13
N PHE A 78 -4.88 -20.56 6.55
CA PHE A 78 -5.59 -19.41 7.11
C PHE A 78 -7.11 -19.69 7.15
N ASP A 79 -7.83 -18.91 7.96
CA ASP A 79 -9.28 -19.10 8.19
C ASP A 79 -10.11 -18.91 6.91
N TYR A 80 -9.72 -17.94 6.09
CA TYR A 80 -10.23 -17.80 4.73
C TYR A 80 -9.37 -18.62 3.77
N ASP A 81 -10.02 -19.41 2.91
CA ASP A 81 -9.33 -20.17 1.84
C ASP A 81 -8.92 -19.22 0.70
N TYR A 82 -7.88 -18.43 0.97
CA TYR A 82 -7.31 -17.49 0.01
C TYR A 82 -6.82 -18.22 -1.22
N LYS A 83 -7.25 -17.76 -2.39
CA LYS A 83 -6.66 -18.19 -3.67
C LYS A 83 -5.36 -17.45 -3.90
N LEU A 84 -4.49 -17.96 -4.77
CA LEU A 84 -3.29 -17.23 -5.19
C LEU A 84 -3.64 -15.81 -5.69
N THR A 85 -4.74 -15.68 -6.42
CA THR A 85 -5.24 -14.40 -6.95
C THR A 85 -5.80 -13.46 -5.89
N ASP A 86 -6.02 -13.94 -4.67
CA ASP A 86 -6.43 -13.11 -3.53
C ASP A 86 -5.24 -12.44 -2.84
N THR A 87 -4.01 -12.83 -3.22
CA THR A 87 -2.77 -12.40 -2.57
C THR A 87 -1.92 -11.50 -3.46
N PHE A 88 -1.22 -10.55 -2.83
CA PHE A 88 -0.24 -9.68 -3.49
C PHE A 88 0.83 -9.25 -2.49
N MET A 89 1.97 -8.74 -2.98
CA MET A 89 3.01 -8.18 -2.14
C MET A 89 2.92 -6.65 -2.17
N GLY A 90 2.32 -6.07 -1.14
CA GLY A 90 2.24 -4.63 -0.98
C GLY A 90 3.61 -4.07 -0.64
N PHE A 91 4.15 -3.19 -1.46
CA PHE A 91 5.53 -2.70 -1.35
C PHE A 91 5.59 -1.19 -1.36
N HIS A 92 6.47 -0.61 -0.56
CA HIS A 92 7.02 0.71 -0.83
C HIS A 92 8.52 0.65 -0.64
N CYS A 93 9.24 1.49 -1.37
CA CYS A 93 10.69 1.61 -1.31
C CYS A 93 11.28 1.96 0.09
N GLY A 94 10.42 2.25 1.08
CA GLY A 94 10.80 2.44 2.49
C GLY A 94 9.89 3.42 3.25
N ASN A 95 8.90 4.03 2.59
CA ASN A 95 7.97 5.00 3.18
C ASN A 95 6.84 4.32 3.97
N THR A 96 7.22 3.48 4.94
CA THR A 96 6.28 2.80 5.84
C THR A 96 6.54 3.23 7.29
N PRO A 97 5.52 3.49 8.10
CA PRO A 97 5.71 3.82 9.52
C PRO A 97 6.44 2.70 10.26
N SER A 98 7.53 3.03 10.96
CA SER A 98 8.38 2.03 11.62
C SER A 98 7.66 1.22 12.69
N CYS A 99 6.63 1.79 13.31
CA CYS A 99 5.76 1.09 14.26
C CYS A 99 4.85 0.03 13.62
N LYS A 100 4.80 -0.04 12.29
CA LYS A 100 4.02 -1.00 11.50
C LYS A 100 4.89 -2.02 10.78
N LEU A 101 6.19 -2.00 11.02
CA LEU A 101 7.14 -3.00 10.55
C LEU A 101 7.53 -3.95 11.69
N CYS A 102 7.91 -5.17 11.34
CA CYS A 102 8.47 -6.17 12.22
C CYS A 102 9.70 -5.66 13.00
N ALA A 103 10.05 -6.37 14.08
CA ALA A 103 11.09 -5.93 15.02
C ALA A 103 12.51 -5.91 14.40
N ASP A 104 12.74 -6.67 13.35
CA ASP A 104 13.98 -6.76 12.57
C ASP A 104 14.16 -5.63 11.56
N ARG A 105 13.22 -4.68 11.50
CA ARG A 105 13.33 -3.49 10.65
C ARG A 105 14.64 -2.73 10.89
N ALA A 106 15.18 -2.14 9.83
CA ALA A 106 16.42 -1.39 9.90
C ALA A 106 16.42 -0.19 8.94
N VAL A 107 17.18 0.84 9.30
CA VAL A 107 17.53 1.90 8.34
C VAL A 107 18.65 1.38 7.44
N LYS A 108 18.47 1.43 6.13
CA LYS A 108 19.40 0.95 5.10
C LYS A 108 19.51 1.98 3.97
N TYR A 109 19.57 1.54 2.71
CA TYR A 109 19.71 2.38 1.52
C TYR A 109 18.79 1.89 0.39
N GLN A 110 18.50 2.74 -0.59
CA GLN A 110 17.68 2.39 -1.75
C GLN A 110 18.43 1.45 -2.68
N LEU A 111 18.08 0.16 -2.67
CA LEU A 111 18.75 -0.86 -3.46
C LEU A 111 18.73 -0.56 -4.98
N ILE A 112 17.58 -0.13 -5.51
CA ILE A 112 17.42 0.17 -6.94
C ILE A 112 18.25 1.41 -7.31
N GLN A 113 18.16 2.45 -6.50
CA GLN A 113 18.85 3.71 -6.80
C GLN A 113 20.37 3.57 -6.67
N HIS A 114 20.86 2.91 -5.62
CA HIS A 114 22.28 2.64 -5.44
C HIS A 114 22.85 1.92 -6.67
N ARG A 115 22.16 0.89 -7.17
CA ARG A 115 22.57 0.16 -8.38
C ARG A 115 22.63 1.03 -9.63
N LEU A 116 21.70 1.98 -9.76
CA LEU A 116 21.55 2.77 -10.98
C LEU A 116 22.40 4.04 -11.00
N LEU A 117 22.74 4.59 -9.82
CA LEU A 117 23.20 5.96 -9.70
C LEU A 117 24.54 6.10 -8.97
N GLU A 118 24.94 5.10 -8.20
CA GLU A 118 26.21 5.08 -7.50
C GLU A 118 27.13 4.00 -8.12
N PRO A 119 28.47 4.15 -8.04
CA PRO A 119 29.39 3.19 -8.63
C PRO A 119 29.16 1.76 -8.11
N ALA A 120 29.18 0.78 -9.01
CA ALA A 120 28.98 -0.62 -8.63
C ALA A 120 30.01 -1.06 -7.57
N GLY A 121 29.53 -1.60 -6.46
CA GLY A 121 30.37 -2.07 -5.34
C GLY A 121 30.89 -0.95 -4.41
N SER A 122 30.47 0.30 -4.61
CA SER A 122 30.72 1.36 -3.63
C SER A 122 29.84 1.20 -2.40
N ASP A 123 30.27 1.80 -1.28
CA ASP A 123 29.36 2.02 -0.17
C ASP A 123 28.29 3.04 -0.60
N PRO A 124 27.02 2.88 -0.19
CA PRO A 124 25.97 3.84 -0.51
C PRO A 124 26.38 5.24 -0.05
N ASP A 125 26.04 6.31 -0.77
CA ASP A 125 26.34 7.69 -0.36
C ASP A 125 25.05 8.47 -0.11
N PHE A 126 24.44 9.00 -1.17
CA PHE A 126 23.20 9.77 -1.09
C PHE A 126 21.94 8.89 -1.10
N THR A 127 22.09 7.59 -1.39
CA THR A 127 20.96 6.64 -1.45
C THR A 127 20.60 6.02 -0.08
N ARG A 128 21.29 6.41 1.01
CA ARG A 128 21.03 5.95 2.39
C ARG A 128 19.71 6.51 2.92
N GLY A 129 19.09 5.87 3.91
CA GLY A 129 17.95 6.42 4.65
C GLY A 129 16.61 5.71 4.43
N THR A 130 16.59 4.62 3.65
CA THR A 130 15.40 3.77 3.53
C THR A 130 15.12 3.06 4.84
N LEU A 131 13.85 2.82 5.12
CA LEU A 131 13.44 1.91 6.19
C LEU A 131 13.03 0.59 5.54
N GLU A 132 13.71 -0.49 5.89
CA GLU A 132 13.39 -1.83 5.37
C GLU A 132 12.88 -2.74 6.49
N GLY A 133 11.94 -3.61 6.14
CA GLY A 133 11.40 -4.64 7.01
C GLY A 133 10.08 -5.19 6.47
N ASP A 134 9.72 -6.38 6.92
CA ASP A 134 8.38 -6.91 6.67
C ASP A 134 7.34 -6.09 7.45
N ILE A 135 6.20 -5.81 6.83
CA ILE A 135 5.04 -5.20 7.49
C ILE A 135 4.48 -6.19 8.51
N ALA A 136 4.18 -5.69 9.70
CA ALA A 136 3.68 -6.50 10.79
C ALA A 136 2.33 -7.16 10.41
N PRO A 137 2.14 -8.46 10.67
CA PRO A 137 0.89 -9.16 10.38
C PRO A 137 -0.31 -8.55 11.12
N GLY A 138 -1.48 -8.62 10.50
CA GLY A 138 -2.73 -8.15 11.11
C GLY A 138 -3.77 -7.67 10.11
N GLU A 139 -4.95 -7.36 10.63
CA GLU A 139 -6.07 -6.82 9.86
C GLU A 139 -5.70 -5.52 9.16
N ILE A 140 -6.23 -5.32 7.95
CA ILE A 140 -6.06 -4.08 7.20
C ILE A 140 -7.35 -3.67 6.49
N THR A 141 -7.45 -2.37 6.22
CA THR A 141 -8.36 -1.83 5.23
C THR A 141 -7.54 -1.18 4.13
N PHE A 142 -7.70 -1.70 2.92
CA PHE A 142 -7.10 -1.21 1.70
C PHE A 142 -8.06 -0.26 0.99
N TYR A 143 -7.66 0.99 0.78
CA TYR A 143 -8.57 2.00 0.24
C TYR A 143 -7.81 3.09 -0.52
N ARG A 144 -8.56 3.85 -1.32
CA ARG A 144 -7.99 4.99 -2.05
C ARG A 144 -9.07 5.99 -2.41
N LEU A 145 -8.85 7.26 -2.10
CA LEU A 145 -9.53 8.37 -2.76
C LEU A 145 -8.75 8.75 -4.01
N GLN A 146 -9.44 9.04 -5.11
CA GLN A 146 -8.81 9.45 -6.36
C GLN A 146 -9.73 10.38 -7.16
N SER A 147 -9.13 11.26 -7.96
CA SER A 147 -9.84 11.98 -9.01
C SER A 147 -9.53 11.43 -10.39
N THR A 148 -10.54 11.45 -11.26
CA THR A 148 -10.41 11.22 -12.70
C THR A 148 -9.85 12.45 -13.41
N ALA A 149 -9.46 12.30 -14.67
CA ALA A 149 -8.91 13.40 -15.47
C ALA A 149 -9.92 14.56 -15.67
N ASP A 150 -11.22 14.27 -15.63
CA ASP A 150 -12.32 15.24 -15.70
C ASP A 150 -12.75 15.76 -14.32
N GLY A 151 -11.98 15.48 -13.25
CA GLY A 151 -12.19 16.06 -11.93
C GLY A 151 -13.22 15.36 -11.05
N GLN A 152 -13.77 14.22 -11.46
CA GLN A 152 -14.72 13.46 -10.65
C GLN A 152 -14.00 12.67 -9.56
N LEU A 153 -14.49 12.76 -8.33
CA LEU A 153 -13.98 11.96 -7.22
C LEU A 153 -14.60 10.57 -7.21
N ARG A 154 -13.76 9.59 -6.91
CA ARG A 154 -14.11 8.18 -6.74
C ARG A 154 -13.21 7.57 -5.69
N CYS A 155 -13.67 6.48 -5.10
CA CYS A 155 -12.84 5.73 -4.17
C CYS A 155 -13.08 4.23 -4.25
N TYR A 156 -12.24 3.47 -3.55
CA TYR A 156 -12.52 2.08 -3.23
C TYR A 156 -12.17 1.79 -1.78
N VAL A 157 -12.78 0.74 -1.23
CA VAL A 157 -12.53 0.23 0.12
C VAL A 157 -12.63 -1.30 0.09
N ALA A 158 -11.62 -1.99 0.60
CA ALA A 158 -11.57 -3.44 0.71
C ALA A 158 -10.88 -3.85 2.01
N GLU A 159 -11.42 -4.83 2.73
CA GLU A 159 -10.83 -5.35 3.98
C GLU A 159 -10.09 -6.66 3.72
N GLY A 160 -9.02 -6.88 4.47
CA GLY A 160 -8.21 -8.09 4.40
C GLY A 160 -7.19 -8.12 5.52
N GLU A 161 -6.03 -8.72 5.26
CA GLU A 161 -4.96 -8.86 6.24
C GLU A 161 -3.57 -8.85 5.60
N VAL A 162 -2.57 -8.52 6.42
CA VAL A 162 -1.16 -8.83 6.18
C VAL A 162 -0.88 -10.19 6.78
N LEU A 163 -0.46 -11.14 5.94
CA LEU A 163 -0.15 -12.51 6.33
C LEU A 163 1.23 -12.59 7.01
N PRO A 164 1.41 -13.48 8.01
CA PRO A 164 2.69 -13.76 8.65
C PRO A 164 3.61 -14.62 7.76
N VAL A 165 3.89 -14.14 6.55
CA VAL A 165 4.73 -14.80 5.54
C VAL A 165 5.92 -13.89 5.20
N PRO A 166 7.17 -14.33 5.40
CA PRO A 166 8.35 -13.53 5.05
C PRO A 166 8.38 -13.22 3.56
N THR A 167 8.61 -11.96 3.21
CA THR A 167 8.58 -11.52 1.80
C THR A 167 9.87 -11.89 1.05
N CYS A 168 10.98 -12.06 1.78
CA CYS A 168 12.32 -12.27 1.23
C CYS A 168 12.71 -11.17 0.21
N SER A 169 12.29 -9.94 0.45
CA SER A 169 12.55 -8.78 -0.40
C SER A 169 13.10 -7.60 0.42
N PHE A 170 13.21 -6.43 -0.21
CA PHE A 170 13.67 -5.18 0.40
C PHE A 170 12.54 -4.17 0.51
N GLY A 171 12.80 -3.02 1.16
CA GLY A 171 11.83 -1.96 1.39
C GLY A 171 10.88 -2.25 2.56
N GLY A 172 9.82 -1.45 2.67
CA GLY A 172 8.67 -1.73 3.54
C GLY A 172 7.67 -2.57 2.75
N ILE A 173 7.59 -3.86 3.07
CA ILE A 173 6.86 -4.82 2.22
C ILE A 173 6.10 -5.83 3.06
N GLY A 174 4.95 -6.30 2.59
CA GLY A 174 4.20 -7.37 3.25
C GLY A 174 3.49 -8.27 2.25
N VAL A 175 3.18 -9.50 2.64
CA VAL A 175 2.26 -10.37 1.90
C VAL A 175 0.85 -10.05 2.33
N PHE A 176 0.04 -9.48 1.45
CA PHE A 176 -1.34 -9.10 1.71
C PHE A 176 -2.30 -10.14 1.13
N ALA A 177 -3.43 -10.33 1.79
CA ALA A 177 -4.53 -11.16 1.32
C ALA A 177 -5.86 -10.42 1.51
N ILE A 178 -6.61 -10.26 0.41
CA ILE A 178 -7.94 -9.62 0.41
C ILE A 178 -8.90 -10.61 -0.26
N PRO A 179 -10.01 -10.99 0.37
CA PRO A 179 -11.00 -11.87 -0.25
C PRO A 179 -11.44 -11.35 -1.61
N GLU A 180 -11.36 -12.20 -2.63
CA GLU A 180 -11.73 -11.89 -4.01
C GLU A 180 -10.90 -10.74 -4.63
N MET A 181 -9.65 -10.55 -4.17
CA MET A 181 -8.74 -9.51 -4.67
C MET A 181 -8.55 -9.60 -6.17
N GLY A 182 -8.47 -10.79 -6.76
CA GLY A 182 -8.24 -10.94 -8.20
C GLY A 182 -9.36 -10.32 -9.04
N ARG A 183 -10.61 -10.49 -8.62
CA ARG A 183 -11.78 -9.89 -9.26
C ARG A 183 -11.82 -8.39 -8.98
N PHE A 184 -11.60 -7.99 -7.74
CA PHE A 184 -11.54 -6.58 -7.33
C PHE A 184 -10.45 -5.80 -8.09
N TYR A 185 -9.24 -6.33 -8.18
CA TYR A 185 -8.12 -5.76 -8.93
C TYR A 185 -8.50 -5.55 -10.39
N ARG A 186 -9.13 -6.55 -11.03
CA ARG A 186 -9.55 -6.46 -12.43
C ARG A 186 -10.64 -5.40 -12.65
N HIS A 187 -11.74 -5.51 -11.91
CA HIS A 187 -12.98 -4.78 -12.20
C HIS A 187 -13.07 -3.41 -11.51
N ILE A 188 -12.31 -3.19 -10.44
CA ILE A 188 -12.22 -1.90 -9.76
C ILE A 188 -10.91 -1.22 -10.10
N LEU A 189 -9.76 -1.82 -9.80
CA LEU A 189 -8.49 -1.11 -9.91
C LEU A 189 -8.08 -0.85 -11.37
N VAL A 190 -8.01 -1.90 -12.19
CA VAL A 190 -7.57 -1.79 -13.59
C VAL A 190 -8.65 -1.13 -14.45
N GLU A 191 -9.88 -1.65 -14.43
CA GLU A 191 -10.95 -1.15 -15.29
C GLU A 191 -11.27 0.33 -15.03
N LYS A 192 -11.30 0.73 -13.76
CA LYS A 192 -11.50 2.14 -13.43
C LYS A 192 -10.22 2.95 -13.55
N ARG A 193 -9.04 2.37 -13.79
CA ARG A 193 -7.77 3.10 -13.95
C ARG A 193 -7.34 3.82 -12.67
N TYR A 194 -7.39 3.13 -11.53
CA TYR A 194 -6.75 3.61 -10.32
C TYR A 194 -5.22 3.59 -10.48
N PRO A 195 -4.48 4.49 -9.81
CA PRO A 195 -3.03 4.40 -9.77
C PRO A 195 -2.60 3.14 -9.01
N HIS A 196 -1.32 2.80 -9.11
CA HIS A 196 -0.75 1.62 -8.46
C HIS A 196 -0.68 1.76 -6.92
N HIS A 197 -0.69 3.00 -6.41
CA HIS A 197 -0.75 3.27 -4.97
C HIS A 197 -2.14 3.03 -4.38
N GLY A 198 -2.19 2.35 -3.24
CA GLY A 198 -3.33 2.38 -2.33
C GLY A 198 -2.91 2.57 -0.89
N ALA A 199 -3.80 3.19 -0.11
CA ALA A 199 -3.59 3.43 1.31
C ALA A 199 -4.02 2.21 2.12
N VAL A 200 -3.25 1.91 3.17
CA VAL A 200 -3.45 0.79 4.08
C VAL A 200 -3.61 1.35 5.50
N ALA A 201 -4.85 1.30 5.99
CA ALA A 201 -5.11 1.48 7.41
C ALA A 201 -4.97 0.11 8.12
N PHE A 202 -4.28 0.08 9.27
CA PHE A 202 -4.06 -1.14 10.05
C PHE A 202 -5.25 -1.38 10.98
N GLY A 203 -6.12 -2.31 10.59
CA GLY A 203 -7.41 -2.63 11.20
C GLY A 203 -8.57 -2.62 10.18
N HIS A 204 -9.69 -3.23 10.55
CA HIS A 204 -10.94 -3.22 9.76
C HIS A 204 -11.77 -1.95 10.04
N TYR A 205 -11.67 -0.99 9.12
CA TYR A 205 -12.33 0.32 9.13
C TYR A 205 -13.20 0.53 7.90
N GLY A 206 -13.47 -0.53 7.12
CA GLY A 206 -14.15 -0.46 5.83
C GLY A 206 -15.53 0.20 5.95
N LYS A 207 -16.29 -0.15 6.99
CA LYS A 207 -17.57 0.49 7.29
C LYS A 207 -17.44 2.01 7.49
N LEU A 208 -16.46 2.46 8.26
CA LEU A 208 -16.27 3.88 8.57
C LEU A 208 -15.80 4.67 7.35
N LEU A 209 -14.84 4.11 6.59
CA LEU A 209 -14.35 4.72 5.37
C LEU A 209 -15.44 4.81 4.30
N PHE A 210 -16.23 3.75 4.12
CA PHE A 210 -17.34 3.75 3.17
C PHE A 210 -18.40 4.82 3.50
N GLU A 211 -18.81 4.93 4.77
CA GLU A 211 -19.76 5.97 5.19
C GLU A 211 -19.18 7.38 5.10
N LEU A 212 -17.90 7.57 5.43
CA LEU A 212 -17.24 8.86 5.24
C LEU A 212 -17.27 9.29 3.77
N PHE A 213 -16.89 8.40 2.85
CA PHE A 213 -16.86 8.73 1.42
C PHE A 213 -18.26 9.05 0.88
N LYS A 214 -19.31 8.41 1.39
CA LYS A 214 -20.70 8.80 1.09
C LYS A 214 -21.03 10.19 1.61
N ILE A 215 -20.66 10.52 2.85
CA ILE A 215 -20.87 11.86 3.44
C ILE A 215 -20.14 12.94 2.62
N LEU A 216 -18.96 12.63 2.10
CA LEU A 216 -18.20 13.49 1.20
C LEU A 216 -18.80 13.61 -0.22
N GLY A 217 -19.95 12.95 -0.48
CA GLY A 217 -20.67 13.05 -1.75
C GLY A 217 -20.07 12.21 -2.88
N ILE A 218 -19.16 11.28 -2.59
CA ILE A 218 -18.55 10.41 -3.59
C ILE A 218 -19.60 9.40 -4.08
N GLN A 219 -19.87 9.42 -5.37
CA GLN A 219 -20.90 8.57 -6.00
C GLN A 219 -20.35 7.20 -6.43
N ASP A 220 -19.07 7.14 -6.80
CA ASP A 220 -18.41 5.91 -7.23
C ASP A 220 -17.51 5.36 -6.12
N ILE A 221 -18.04 4.42 -5.34
CA ILE A 221 -17.34 3.73 -4.25
C ILE A 221 -17.24 2.24 -4.60
N GLY A 222 -16.05 1.79 -5.00
CA GLY A 222 -15.74 0.40 -5.26
C GLY A 222 -15.50 -0.40 -3.97
N PHE A 223 -15.77 -1.70 -4.00
CA PHE A 223 -15.43 -2.63 -2.92
C PHE A 223 -15.18 -4.02 -3.48
N ASN A 224 -14.50 -4.89 -2.72
CA ASN A 224 -14.28 -6.27 -3.10
C ASN A 224 -15.60 -7.06 -2.98
N GLN A 225 -16.32 -7.18 -4.10
CA GLN A 225 -17.60 -7.88 -4.15
C GLN A 225 -17.44 -9.37 -3.80
N PRO A 226 -18.30 -9.92 -2.94
CA PRO A 226 -18.25 -11.34 -2.58
C PRO A 226 -18.51 -12.24 -3.80
N LYS A 227 -18.15 -13.52 -3.72
CA LYS A 227 -18.27 -14.51 -4.81
C LYS A 227 -19.66 -14.55 -5.48
N GLY A 228 -20.73 -14.33 -4.71
CA GLY A 228 -22.11 -14.36 -5.21
C GLY A 228 -22.61 -13.07 -5.86
N MET A 229 -21.79 -12.02 -5.92
CA MET A 229 -22.15 -10.71 -6.45
C MET A 229 -21.22 -10.35 -7.61
N LEU A 230 -21.76 -10.21 -8.82
CA LEU A 230 -20.99 -9.92 -10.04
C LEU A 230 -20.71 -8.43 -10.19
N TYR A 231 -19.50 -8.11 -10.64
CA TYR A 231 -19.22 -6.76 -11.15
C TYR A 231 -19.97 -6.55 -12.46
N LYS A 232 -20.29 -5.29 -12.79
CA LYS A 232 -21.04 -4.91 -14.00
C LYS A 232 -20.45 -5.48 -15.30
N THR A 233 -19.13 -5.62 -15.34
CA THR A 233 -18.34 -6.08 -16.49
C THR A 233 -17.82 -7.51 -16.35
N GLU A 234 -18.18 -8.19 -15.25
CA GLU A 234 -17.79 -9.57 -15.04
C GLU A 234 -18.61 -10.51 -15.91
N ASN A 235 -17.95 -11.52 -16.48
CA ASN A 235 -18.61 -12.51 -17.31
C ASN A 235 -19.39 -13.48 -16.42
N PRO A 236 -20.73 -13.58 -16.52
CA PRO A 236 -21.52 -14.49 -15.67
C PRO A 236 -21.34 -15.97 -16.03
N PHE A 237 -20.57 -16.31 -17.06
CA PHE A 237 -20.38 -17.67 -17.57
C PHE A 237 -18.94 -18.21 -17.42
N CYS A 238 -18.05 -17.49 -16.72
CA CYS A 238 -16.67 -17.93 -16.47
C CYS A 238 -16.49 -18.72 -15.17
#